data_AF-A0A2W6AKY4-F1
#
_entry.id   AF-A0A2W6AKY4-F1
#
_cell.length_a   1.000
_cell.length_b   1.000
_cell.length_c   1.000
_cell.angle_alpha   90.00
_cell.angle_beta   90.00
_cell.angle_gamma   90.00
#
_symmetry.space_group_name_H-M   'P 1'
#
loop_
_entity.id
_entity.type
_entity.pdbx_description
1 polymer ?
#
loop_
_entity_poly.entity_id
_entity_poly.type
_entity_poly.pdbx_seq_one_letter_code
_entity_poly.pdbx_strand_id
1 'polypeptide(L)'
;MNLVERSIPAFEARRQFGKLLQNVTAKGDSYVVERHGEPVAVVVSIEIYEQWKRQRSAFFATWRQVAEGANLSTDDADMLAKETVQAVRRDHAV
;
A
#
# COMPACT_ATOMS: atom_id res chain seq x y z
N MET A 1 -1.76 -15.49 7.22
CA MET A 1 -0.59 -15.11 8.04
C MET A 1 -0.99 -13.84 8.78
N ASN A 2 -1.08 -13.88 10.12
CA ASN A 2 -1.45 -12.69 10.90
C ASN A 2 -0.23 -11.76 10.94
N LEU A 3 -0.29 -10.64 10.22
CA LEU A 3 0.66 -9.55 10.37
C LEU A 3 0.35 -8.82 11.67
N VAL A 4 1.32 -8.77 12.58
CA VAL A 4 1.27 -7.86 13.73
C VAL A 4 1.94 -6.56 13.29
N GLU A 5 1.14 -5.57 12.93
CA GLU A 5 1.62 -4.22 12.63
C GLU A 5 1.87 -3.46 13.93
N ARG A 6 3.06 -2.87 14.04
CA ARG A 6 3.47 -2.08 15.21
C ARG A 6 3.98 -0.73 14.76
N SER A 7 3.55 0.34 15.40
CA SER A 7 4.14 1.65 15.17
C SER A 7 5.44 1.82 15.96
N ILE A 8 6.39 2.54 15.36
CA ILE A 8 7.66 2.89 15.99
C ILE A 8 8.09 4.31 15.56
N PRO A 9 8.45 5.20 16.51
CA PRO A 9 9.03 6.49 16.18
C PRO A 9 10.35 6.34 15.41
N ALA A 10 10.60 7.22 14.44
CA ALA A 10 11.79 7.17 13.58
C ALA A 10 13.11 7.22 14.36
N PHE A 11 13.15 7.93 15.49
CA PHE A 11 14.34 7.99 16.35
C PHE A 11 14.62 6.64 17.03
N GLU A 12 13.59 5.91 17.44
CA GLU A 12 13.72 4.56 17.99
C GLU A 12 14.10 3.58 16.88
N ALA A 13 13.45 3.63 15.72
CA ALA A 13 13.80 2.78 14.58
C ALA A 13 15.28 2.90 14.21
N ARG A 14 15.85 4.12 14.22
CA ARG A 14 17.28 4.37 14.03
C ARG A 14 18.15 3.73 15.11
N ARG A 15 17.78 3.85 16.39
CA ARG A 15 18.57 3.32 17.53
C ARG A 15 18.62 1.79 17.56
N GLN A 16 17.53 1.12 17.20
CA GLN A 16 17.40 -0.34 17.32
C GLN A 16 17.20 -1.05 15.96
N PHE A 17 17.74 -0.47 14.89
CA PHE A 17 17.50 -0.98 13.54
C PHE A 17 17.89 -2.45 13.35
N GLY A 18 19.02 -2.90 13.91
CA GLY A 18 19.43 -4.31 13.84
C GLY A 18 18.44 -5.29 14.48
N LYS A 19 17.84 -4.92 15.62
CA LYS A 19 16.79 -5.71 16.29
C LYS A 19 15.50 -5.72 15.48
N LEU A 20 15.17 -4.58 14.88
CA LEU A 20 14.01 -4.45 14.00
C LEU A 20 14.16 -5.39 12.79
N LEU A 21 15.32 -5.41 12.14
CA LEU A 21 15.61 -6.34 11.04
C LEU A 21 15.49 -7.81 11.49
N GLN A 22 16.04 -8.19 12.65
CA GLN A 22 15.89 -9.56 13.18
C GLN A 22 14.42 -9.94 13.41
N ASN A 23 13.61 -9.04 13.97
CA ASN A 23 12.20 -9.32 14.19
C ASN A 23 11.42 -9.49 12.87
N VAL A 24 11.71 -8.62 11.89
CA VAL A 24 11.09 -8.69 10.56
C VAL A 24 11.47 -9.99 9.85
N THR A 25 12.73 -10.42 9.91
CA THR A 25 13.19 -11.63 9.21
C THR A 25 12.83 -12.93 9.95
N ALA A 26 12.91 -12.95 11.28
CA ALA A 26 12.71 -14.18 12.06
C ALA A 26 11.26 -14.40 12.51
N LYS A 27 10.48 -13.32 12.70
CA LYS A 27 9.11 -13.40 13.23
C LYS A 27 8.04 -13.00 12.22
N GLY A 28 8.43 -12.46 11.07
CA GLY A 28 7.48 -11.92 10.08
C GLY A 28 6.76 -10.66 10.57
N ASP A 29 7.34 -9.95 11.54
CA ASP A 29 6.79 -8.69 12.03
C ASP A 29 6.80 -7.61 10.93
N SER A 30 5.91 -6.61 11.04
CA SER A 30 5.94 -5.41 10.21
C SER A 30 5.83 -4.16 11.06
N TYR A 31 6.62 -3.15 10.72
CA TYR A 31 6.73 -1.93 11.52
C TYR A 31 6.36 -0.71 10.69
N VAL A 32 5.42 0.09 11.19
CA VAL A 32 5.12 1.42 10.66
C VAL A 32 6.04 2.42 11.35
N VAL A 33 6.89 3.09 10.58
CA VAL A 33 7.80 4.12 11.10
C VAL A 33 7.12 5.47 11.05
N GLU A 34 7.08 6.15 12.19
CA GLU A 34 6.41 7.43 12.36
C GLU A 34 7.39 8.58 12.59
N ARG A 35 7.07 9.77 12.09
CA ARG A 35 7.78 11.01 12.40
C ARG A 35 6.76 12.04 12.88
N HIS A 36 6.93 12.53 14.10
CA HIS A 36 5.96 13.44 14.76
C HIS A 36 4.54 12.86 14.83
N GLY A 37 4.40 11.55 15.00
CA GLY A 37 3.12 10.84 15.04
C GLY A 37 2.54 10.48 13.68
N GLU A 38 3.13 10.98 12.59
CA GLU A 38 2.66 10.70 11.23
C GLU A 38 3.41 9.49 10.62
N PRO A 39 2.72 8.52 9.98
CA PRO A 39 3.36 7.41 9.28
C PRO A 39 4.19 7.93 8.10
N VAL A 40 5.45 7.52 8.00
CA VAL A 40 6.36 7.95 6.91
C VAL A 40 7.01 6.80 6.16
N ALA A 41 7.09 5.61 6.74
CA ALA A 41 7.61 4.42 6.07
C ALA A 41 7.09 3.13 6.71
N VAL A 42 7.28 2.00 6.02
CA VAL A 42 7.02 0.66 6.56
C VAL A 42 8.28 -0.19 6.38
N VAL A 43 8.65 -0.96 7.41
CA VAL A 43 9.73 -1.95 7.33
C VAL A 43 9.10 -3.34 7.35
N VAL A 44 9.36 -4.09 6.28
CA VAL A 44 8.87 -5.47 6.07
C VAL A 44 9.98 -6.35 5.51
N SER A 45 9.77 -7.67 5.52
CA SER A 45 10.72 -8.59 4.90
C SER A 45 10.67 -8.44 3.38
N ILE A 46 11.79 -8.80 2.71
CA ILE A 46 11.85 -8.76 1.26
C ILE A 46 10.81 -9.69 0.61
N GLU A 47 10.50 -10.81 1.26
CA GLU A 47 9.49 -11.76 0.80
C GLU A 47 8.09 -11.13 0.77
N ILE A 48 7.71 -10.43 1.83
CA ILE A 48 6.42 -9.73 1.92
C ILE A 48 6.37 -8.59 0.90
N TYR A 49 7.45 -7.80 0.78
CA TYR A 49 7.53 -6.74 -0.22
C TYR A 49 7.33 -7.27 -1.65
N GLU A 50 8.02 -8.35 -2.01
CA GLU A 50 7.90 -8.97 -3.33
C GLU A 50 6.53 -9.64 -3.53
N GLN A 51 5.92 -10.20 -2.49
CA GLN A 51 4.54 -10.70 -2.54
C GLN A 51 3.56 -9.57 -2.86
N TRP A 52 3.64 -8.43 -2.18
CA TRP A 52 2.79 -7.27 -2.46
C TRP A 52 2.99 -6.74 -3.87
N LYS A 53 4.24 -6.69 -4.34
CA LYS A 53 4.56 -6.29 -5.72
C LYS A 53 3.93 -7.23 -6.75
N ARG A 54 4.00 -8.55 -6.53
CA ARG A 54 3.34 -9.56 -7.39
C ARG A 54 1.82 -9.44 -7.35
N GLN A 55 1.23 -9.33 -6.16
CA GLN A 55 -0.23 -9.16 -5.99
C GLN A 55 -0.73 -7.92 -6.71
N ARG A 56 -0.02 -6.79 -6.59
CA ARG A 56 -0.38 -5.56 -7.28
C ARG A 56 -0.31 -5.72 -8.80
N SER A 57 0.74 -6.38 -9.32
CA SER A 57 0.86 -6.68 -10.75
C SER A 57 -0.30 -7.57 -11.25
N ALA A 58 -0.59 -8.66 -10.53
CA ALA A 58 -1.68 -9.57 -10.87
C ALA A 58 -3.04 -8.89 -10.84
N PHE A 59 -3.31 -8.06 -9.81
CA PHE A 59 -4.52 -7.27 -9.71
C PHE A 59 -4.73 -6.37 -10.93
N PHE A 60 -3.71 -5.60 -11.33
CA PHE A 60 -3.81 -4.75 -12.52
C PHE A 60 -3.93 -5.54 -13.82
N ALA A 61 -3.32 -6.73 -13.92
CA ALA A 61 -3.50 -7.60 -15.08
C ALA A 61 -4.96 -8.09 -15.18
N THR A 62 -5.54 -8.54 -14.08
CA THR A 62 -6.95 -8.95 -14.02
C THR A 62 -7.89 -7.80 -14.35
N TRP A 63 -7.65 -6.61 -13.80
CA TRP A 63 -8.46 -5.43 -14.12
C TRP A 63 -8.37 -5.01 -15.58
N ARG A 64 -7.20 -5.14 -16.20
CA ARG A 64 -7.04 -4.87 -17.63
C ARG A 64 -7.87 -5.84 -18.48
N GLN A 65 -7.87 -7.13 -18.13
CA GLN A 65 -8.71 -8.13 -18.81
C GLN A 65 -10.20 -7.83 -18.66
N VAL A 66 -10.64 -7.40 -17.46
CA VAL A 66 -12.03 -7.00 -17.23
C VAL A 66 -12.39 -5.75 -18.03
N ALA A 67 -11.51 -4.75 -18.09
CA ALA A 67 -11.72 -3.52 -18.85
C ALA A 67 -11.79 -3.79 -20.37
N GLU A 68 -10.88 -4.62 -20.91
CA GLU A 68 -10.91 -5.04 -22.31
C GLU A 68 -12.18 -5.83 -22.64
N GLY A 69 -12.65 -6.69 -21.73
CA GLY A 69 -13.90 -7.44 -21.88
C GLY A 69 -15.17 -6.59 -21.73
N ALA A 70 -15.09 -5.41 -21.10
CA ALA A 70 -16.24 -4.53 -20.86
C ALA A 70 -16.64 -3.68 -22.08
N ASN A 71 -15.87 -3.72 -23.18
CA ASN A 71 -16.13 -3.03 -24.45
C ASN A 71 -16.46 -1.52 -24.30
N LEU A 72 -15.90 -0.89 -23.27
CA LEU A 72 -15.93 0.56 -23.06
C LEU A 72 -14.78 1.19 -23.84
N SER A 73 -15.05 2.27 -24.55
CA SER A 73 -13.98 3.05 -25.16
C SER A 73 -13.12 3.70 -24.07
N THR A 74 -11.85 3.97 -24.38
CA THR A 74 -10.94 4.71 -23.48
C THR A 74 -11.53 6.06 -23.06
N ASP A 75 -12.24 6.73 -23.96
CA ASP A 75 -12.85 8.04 -23.71
C ASP A 75 -14.00 7.94 -22.69
N ASP A 76 -14.82 6.89 -22.78
CA ASP A 76 -15.91 6.65 -21.83
C ASP A 76 -15.40 6.27 -20.44
N ALA A 77 -14.34 5.46 -20.38
CA ALA A 77 -13.69 5.07 -19.13
C ALA A 77 -13.07 6.28 -18.40
N ASP A 78 -12.39 7.15 -19.14
CA ASP A 78 -11.79 8.36 -18.60
C ASP A 78 -12.86 9.36 -18.11
N MET A 79 -13.99 9.45 -18.81
CA MET A 79 -15.11 10.28 -18.41
C MET A 79 -15.72 9.81 -17.07
N LEU A 80 -15.95 8.51 -16.94
CA LEU A 80 -16.49 7.89 -15.72
C LEU A 80 -15.54 8.06 -14.52
N ALA A 81 -14.24 7.84 -14.75
CA ALA A 81 -13.22 8.01 -13.73
C ALA A 81 -13.16 9.46 -13.24
N LYS A 82 -13.24 10.43 -14.16
CA LYS A 82 -13.21 11.85 -13.86
C LYS A 82 -14.44 12.31 -13.08
N GLU A 83 -15.62 11.82 -13.43
CA GLU A 83 -16.86 12.08 -12.71
C GLU A 83 -16.78 11.56 -11.26
N THR A 84 -16.31 10.33 -11.10
CA THR A 84 -16.16 9.69 -9.77
C THR A 84 -15.16 10.44 -8.88
N VAL A 85 -14.01 10.85 -9.44
CA VAL A 85 -13.01 11.65 -8.71
C VAL A 85 -13.57 13.01 -8.30
N GLN A 86 -14.38 13.65 -9.15
CA GLN A 86 -15.02 14.92 -8.81
C GLN A 86 -16.09 14.77 -7.72
N ALA A 87 -16.86 13.69 -7.72
CA ALA A 87 -17.85 13.41 -6.69
C ALA A 87 -17.20 13.25 -5.32
N VAL A 88 -16.13 12.44 -5.19
CA VAL A 88 -15.41 12.25 -3.93
C VAL A 88 -14.79 13.55 -3.42
N ARG A 89 -14.24 14.39 -4.32
CA ARG A 89 -13.67 15.70 -3.96
C ARG A 89 -14.72 16.68 -3.46
N ARG A 90 -15.97 16.59 -3.92
CA ARG A 90 -17.07 17.43 -3.41
C ARG A 90 -17.51 16.98 -2.01
N ASP A 91 -17.55 15.68 -1.76
CA ASP A 91 -17.94 15.10 -0.47
C ASP A 91 -16.92 15.38 0.65
N HIS A 92 -15.63 15.50 0.32
CA HIS A 92 -14.56 15.78 1.29
C HIS A 92 -14.22 17.27 1.43
N ALA A 93 -14.94 18.17 0.76
CA ALA A 93 -14.76 19.63 0.85
C ALA A 93 -15.73 20.30 1.85
N VAL A 94 -16.36 19.53 2.73
CA VAL A 94 -17.29 19.97 3.79
C VAL A 94 -16.67 19.77 5.16
#